data_AF-A0A840BS45-F1
#
_entry.id   AF-A0A840BS45-F1
#
_cell.length_a   1.000
_cell.length_b   1.000
_cell.length_c   1.000
_cell.angle_alpha   90.00
_cell.angle_beta   90.00
_cell.angle_gamma   90.00
#
_symmetry.space_group_name_H-M   'P 1'
#
loop_
_entity.id
_entity.type
_entity.pdbx_description
1 polymer ?
#
loop_
_entity_poly.entity_id
_entity_poly.type
_entity_poly.pdbx_seq_one_letter_code
_entity_poly.pdbx_strand_id
1 'polypeptide(L)'
;MRPELKNLIAVAAFASLPLWLAGCENNAAAYEVDGRNHAITLVRERNYIWSDAVKQALVAARFPQCQRRWEILPGNTSGPKMSLYGVREGLFVAVQGKNWYAIGTEKCEVSRMEPTGDKPPGQLLGAFRRKDDVLVFEPDPAALAAAKAAAAEQSAPQ
;
A
#
# COMPACT_ATOMS: atom_id res chain seq x y z
N MET A 1 51.54 16.44 12.49
CA MET A 1 50.43 15.55 12.05
C MET A 1 50.92 14.73 10.87
N ARG A 2 50.99 13.39 10.97
CA ARG A 2 51.55 12.53 9.91
C ARG A 2 50.57 12.44 8.72
N PRO A 3 51.03 12.64 7.48
CA PRO A 3 50.15 12.67 6.29
C PRO A 3 49.38 11.36 6.07
N GLU A 4 49.98 10.23 6.45
CA GLU A 4 49.35 8.89 6.44
C GLU A 4 48.05 8.82 7.26
N LEU A 5 48.00 9.50 8.41
CA LEU A 5 46.83 9.51 9.28
C LEU A 5 45.68 10.32 8.67
N LYS A 6 45.99 11.38 7.91
CA LYS A 6 44.99 12.18 7.19
C LYS A 6 44.34 11.39 6.04
N ASN A 7 45.14 10.61 5.31
CA ASN A 7 44.63 9.79 4.20
C ASN A 7 43.77 8.62 4.69
N LEU A 8 44.14 7.98 5.79
CA LEU A 8 43.33 6.92 6.41
C LEU A 8 41.98 7.45 6.92
N ILE A 9 41.95 8.64 7.54
CA ILE A 9 40.70 9.26 8.00
C ILE A 9 39.81 9.65 6.80
N ALA A 10 40.38 10.19 5.72
CA ALA A 10 39.63 10.55 4.52
C ALA A 10 39.00 9.32 3.84
N VAL A 11 39.73 8.21 3.74
CA VAL A 11 39.21 6.96 3.16
C VAL A 11 38.11 6.35 4.04
N ALA A 12 38.27 6.36 5.36
CA ALA A 12 37.25 5.87 6.30
C ALA A 12 35.97 6.73 6.26
N ALA A 13 36.10 8.06 6.12
CA ALA A 13 34.96 8.96 5.97
C ALA A 13 34.20 8.71 4.65
N PHE A 14 34.91 8.46 3.54
CA PHE A 14 34.28 8.16 2.24
C PHE A 14 33.63 6.77 2.19
N ALA A 15 34.22 5.77 2.86
CA ALA A 15 33.68 4.41 2.90
C ALA A 15 32.41 4.27 3.75
N SER A 16 32.14 5.19 4.68
CA SER A 16 30.92 5.18 5.50
C SER A 16 29.72 5.84 4.82
N LEU A 17 29.92 6.70 3.83
CA LEU A 17 28.87 7.40 3.07
C LEU A 17 27.76 6.49 2.48
N PRO A 18 28.04 5.32 1.86
CA PRO A 18 27.00 4.46 1.30
C PRO A 18 26.10 3.79 2.36
N LEU A 19 26.57 3.63 3.61
CA LEU A 19 25.77 3.07 4.70
C LEU A 19 24.65 4.03 5.15
N TRP A 20 24.78 5.33 4.90
CA TRP A 20 23.74 6.33 5.21
C TRP A 20 22.59 6.35 4.18
N LEU A 21 22.72 5.64 3.05
CA LEU A 21 21.71 5.58 1.99
C LEU A 21 20.79 4.35 2.10
N ALA A 22 20.98 3.48 3.10
CA ALA A 22 20.29 2.19 3.20
C ALA A 22 18.82 2.24 3.70
N GLY A 23 18.19 3.41 3.83
CA GLY A 23 16.83 3.53 4.40
C GLY A 23 15.75 3.99 3.41
N CYS A 24 15.89 3.66 2.13
CA CYS A 24 14.87 3.94 1.11
C CYS A 24 13.70 2.94 1.27
N GLU A 25 12.49 3.42 1.59
CA GLU A 25 11.29 2.57 1.58
C GLU A 25 10.72 2.56 0.15
N ASN A 26 10.61 1.38 -0.47
CA ASN A 26 9.87 1.19 -1.70
C ASN A 26 9.10 -0.13 -1.61
N ASN A 27 7.88 -0.03 -1.08
CA ASN A 27 7.07 -1.20 -0.74
C ASN A 27 5.71 -1.11 -1.42
N ALA A 28 5.20 -2.27 -1.85
CA ALA A 28 3.86 -2.40 -2.41
C ALA A 28 3.16 -3.63 -1.84
N ALA A 29 1.85 -3.53 -1.60
CA ALA A 29 1.00 -4.67 -1.29
C ALA A 29 -0.33 -4.53 -2.00
N ALA A 30 -0.89 -5.66 -2.40
CA ALA A 30 -2.12 -5.72 -3.16
C ALA A 30 -3.22 -6.49 -2.42
N TYR A 31 -4.45 -6.02 -2.59
CA TYR A 31 -5.66 -6.81 -2.43
C TYR A 31 -6.11 -7.27 -3.81
N GLU A 32 -6.20 -8.60 -3.99
CA GLU A 32 -6.73 -9.22 -5.20
C GLU A 32 -8.24 -9.40 -5.03
N VAL A 33 -9.02 -8.83 -5.96
CA VAL A 33 -10.49 -8.88 -5.95
C VAL A 33 -10.96 -10.21 -6.56
N ASP A 34 -10.45 -10.52 -7.75
CA ASP A 34 -10.76 -11.74 -8.52
C ASP A 34 -9.48 -12.21 -9.23
N GLY A 35 -8.52 -12.66 -8.41
CA GLY A 35 -7.17 -13.01 -8.83
C GLY A 35 -6.31 -11.83 -9.28
N ARG A 36 -5.20 -12.14 -9.95
CA ARG A 36 -4.11 -11.19 -10.24
C ARG A 36 -4.47 -10.08 -11.23
N ASN A 37 -5.51 -10.29 -12.04
CA ASN A 37 -5.90 -9.33 -13.07
C ASN A 37 -6.77 -8.19 -12.51
N HIS A 38 -7.34 -8.36 -11.32
CA HIS A 38 -8.21 -7.36 -10.70
C HIS A 38 -7.71 -7.08 -9.28
N ALA A 39 -7.03 -5.95 -9.09
CA ALA A 39 -6.35 -5.66 -7.84
C ALA A 39 -6.36 -4.18 -7.46
N ILE A 40 -6.28 -3.94 -6.15
CA ILE A 40 -6.04 -2.63 -5.55
C ILE A 40 -4.73 -2.71 -4.79
N THR A 41 -3.74 -1.93 -5.22
CA THR A 41 -2.40 -1.94 -4.63
C THR A 41 -2.12 -0.63 -3.92
N LEU A 42 -1.62 -0.70 -2.69
CA LEU A 42 -1.00 0.44 -2.01
C LEU A 42 0.50 0.41 -2.28
N VAL A 43 1.00 1.49 -2.89
CA VAL A 43 2.43 1.73 -3.09
C VAL A 43 2.91 2.79 -2.11
N ARG A 44 4.07 2.58 -1.50
CA ARG A 44 4.69 3.50 -0.53
C ARG A 44 6.14 3.72 -0.87
N GLU A 45 6.52 4.99 -0.96
CA GLU A 45 7.86 5.42 -1.37
C GLU A 45 8.40 6.47 -0.38
N ARG A 46 9.57 6.23 0.21
CA ARG A 46 10.27 7.16 1.09
C ARG A 46 11.68 7.34 0.60
N ASN A 47 11.95 8.51 0.03
CA ASN A 47 13.22 8.81 -0.62
C ASN A 47 14.38 9.07 0.36
N TYR A 48 14.08 9.45 1.61
CA TYR A 48 15.09 9.92 2.55
C TYR A 48 14.85 9.36 3.96
N ILE A 49 15.92 8.91 4.61
CA ILE A 49 15.87 8.26 5.93
C ILE A 49 15.50 9.20 7.07
N TRP A 50 15.56 10.51 6.84
CA TRP A 50 15.24 11.58 7.79
C TRP A 50 13.88 12.24 7.51
N SER A 51 13.17 11.82 6.46
CA SER A 51 11.84 12.36 6.16
C SER A 51 10.76 11.57 6.88
N ASP A 52 9.88 12.24 7.62
CA ASP A 52 8.71 11.58 8.20
C ASP A 52 7.59 11.35 7.17
N ALA A 53 7.64 12.06 6.04
CA ALA A 53 6.68 11.90 4.96
C ALA A 53 7.03 10.69 4.10
N VAL A 54 6.05 9.79 3.95
CA VAL A 54 6.12 8.66 3.03
C VAL A 54 5.13 8.93 1.90
N LYS A 55 5.61 9.06 0.67
CA LYS A 55 4.74 9.21 -0.51
C LYS A 55 3.91 7.95 -0.69
N GLN A 56 2.67 8.10 -1.10
CA GLN A 56 1.75 6.99 -1.26
C GLN A 56 0.91 7.14 -2.51
N ALA A 57 0.66 5.99 -3.14
CA ALA A 57 -0.23 5.92 -4.28
C ALA A 57 -1.13 4.69 -4.17
N LEU A 58 -2.35 4.82 -4.68
CA LEU A 58 -3.25 3.71 -4.92
C LEU A 58 -3.19 3.37 -6.41
N VAL A 59 -2.98 2.09 -6.71
CA VAL A 59 -3.05 1.56 -8.07
C VAL A 59 -4.30 0.71 -8.17
N ALA A 60 -5.24 1.16 -9.01
CA ALA A 60 -6.41 0.38 -9.38
C ALA A 60 -6.09 -0.36 -10.69
N ALA A 61 -6.33 -1.67 -10.74
CA ALA A 61 -6.09 -2.50 -11.90
C ALA A 61 -7.28 -3.42 -12.17
N ARG A 62 -7.69 -3.51 -13.44
CA ARG A 62 -8.63 -4.50 -13.98
C ARG A 62 -8.18 -4.87 -15.39
N PHE A 63 -7.20 -5.75 -15.50
CA PHE A 63 -6.68 -6.20 -16.78
C PHE A 63 -7.73 -7.00 -17.58
N PRO A 64 -7.74 -6.88 -18.92
CA PRO A 64 -6.91 -6.00 -19.76
C PRO A 64 -7.46 -4.56 -19.88
N GLN A 65 -8.56 -4.23 -19.21
CA GLN A 65 -9.30 -2.97 -19.39
C GLN A 65 -8.49 -1.74 -18.98
N CYS A 66 -7.90 -1.76 -17.78
CA CYS A 66 -7.12 -0.62 -17.28
C CYS A 66 -6.15 -0.99 -16.14
N GLN A 67 -5.14 -0.14 -15.97
CA GLN A 67 -4.33 -0.02 -14.76
C GLN A 67 -3.89 1.44 -14.62
N ARG A 68 -4.15 2.07 -13.47
CA ARG A 68 -3.75 3.47 -13.23
C ARG A 68 -3.28 3.68 -11.80
N ARG A 69 -2.19 4.43 -11.65
CA ARG A 69 -1.62 4.89 -10.37
C ARG A 69 -2.15 6.28 -10.05
N TRP A 70 -2.59 6.48 -8.81
CA TRP A 70 -3.09 7.74 -8.30
C TRP A 70 -2.35 8.10 -7.01
N GLU A 71 -1.67 9.24 -7.03
CA GLU A 71 -1.04 9.79 -5.83
C GLU A 71 -2.13 10.19 -4.82
N ILE A 72 -1.93 9.82 -3.56
CA ILE A 72 -2.81 10.15 -2.45
C ILE A 72 -2.02 10.96 -1.41
N LEU A 73 -2.67 11.35 -0.31
CA LEU A 73 -1.95 12.04 0.75
C LEU A 73 -0.80 11.19 1.27
N PRO A 74 0.35 11.83 1.57
CA PRO A 74 1.47 11.12 2.15
C PRO A 74 1.08 10.53 3.51
N GLY A 75 1.60 9.35 3.76
CA GLY A 75 1.56 8.71 5.07
C GLY A 75 2.77 9.12 5.89
N ASN A 76 3.01 8.38 6.96
CA ASN A 76 4.18 8.57 7.80
C ASN A 76 4.94 7.26 8.07
N THR A 77 6.09 7.38 8.72
CA THR A 77 6.99 6.28 9.04
C THR A 77 6.42 5.29 10.06
N SER A 78 5.39 5.66 10.84
CA SER A 78 4.71 4.76 11.81
C SER A 78 3.95 3.61 11.16
N GLY A 79 3.85 3.62 9.83
CA GLY A 79 3.30 2.54 9.03
C GLY A 79 1.98 2.91 8.35
N PRO A 80 1.54 2.09 7.39
CA PRO A 80 0.25 2.30 6.76
C PRO A 80 -0.83 1.88 7.75
N LYS A 81 -1.73 2.81 8.04
CA LYS A 81 -2.99 2.55 8.71
C LYS A 81 -4.09 2.79 7.69
N MET A 82 -4.16 1.91 6.69
CA MET A 82 -5.12 2.05 5.59
C MET A 82 -6.04 0.83 5.54
N SER A 83 -7.32 1.05 5.82
CA SER A 83 -8.35 0.02 5.69
C SER A 83 -8.99 0.07 4.31
N LEU A 84 -9.39 -1.08 3.78
CA LEU A 84 -10.07 -1.19 2.49
C LEU A 84 -11.45 -1.79 2.68
N TYR A 85 -12.45 -1.16 2.06
CA TYR A 85 -13.86 -1.54 2.13
C TYR A 85 -14.41 -1.83 0.74
N GLY A 86 -15.20 -2.89 0.62
CA GLY A 86 -15.95 -3.23 -0.58
C GLY A 86 -17.36 -2.68 -0.49
N VAL A 87 -17.74 -1.78 -1.40
CA VAL A 87 -19.09 -1.19 -1.41
C VAL A 87 -20.01 -2.00 -2.31
N ARG A 88 -19.53 -2.32 -3.50
CA ARG A 88 -20.15 -3.22 -4.48
C ARG A 88 -19.07 -3.71 -5.45
N GLU A 89 -19.42 -4.58 -6.39
CA GLU A 89 -18.48 -5.00 -7.43
C GLU A 89 -17.85 -3.79 -8.13
N GLY A 90 -16.51 -3.80 -8.20
CA GLY A 90 -15.73 -2.76 -8.85
C GLY A 90 -15.68 -1.40 -8.14
N LEU A 91 -16.30 -1.25 -6.96
CA LEU A 91 -16.31 -0.01 -6.19
C LEU A 91 -15.89 -0.24 -4.73
N PHE A 92 -14.84 0.47 -4.33
CA PHE A 92 -14.19 0.31 -3.05
C PHE A 92 -13.93 1.66 -2.39
N VAL A 93 -13.68 1.63 -1.09
CA VAL A 93 -13.24 2.80 -0.33
C VAL A 93 -11.98 2.44 0.46
N ALA A 94 -10.90 3.19 0.23
CA ALA A 94 -9.72 3.13 1.08
C ALA A 94 -9.75 4.27 2.10
N VAL A 95 -9.45 3.93 3.35
CA VAL A 95 -9.57 4.86 4.48
C VAL A 95 -8.24 4.96 5.20
N GLN A 96 -7.73 6.19 5.29
CA GLN A 96 -6.53 6.53 6.03
C GLN A 96 -6.83 7.64 7.04
N GLY A 97 -7.16 7.24 8.27
CA GLY A 97 -7.61 8.19 9.29
C GLY A 97 -8.85 8.97 8.81
N LYS A 98 -8.68 10.27 8.59
CA LYS A 98 -9.74 11.17 8.08
C LYS A 98 -9.81 11.26 6.55
N ASN A 99 -8.86 10.68 5.83
CA ASN A 99 -8.77 10.77 4.37
C ASN A 99 -9.38 9.53 3.74
N TRP A 100 -10.48 9.72 3.01
CA TRP A 100 -11.18 8.63 2.33
C TRP A 100 -10.96 8.76 0.83
N TYR A 101 -10.82 7.62 0.17
CA TYR A 101 -10.60 7.54 -1.27
C TYR A 101 -11.59 6.56 -1.88
N ALA A 102 -12.44 7.03 -2.77
CA ALA A 102 -13.27 6.16 -3.59
C ALA A 102 -12.41 5.58 -4.71
N ILE A 103 -12.51 4.27 -4.92
CA ILE A 103 -11.73 3.53 -5.91
C ILE A 103 -12.71 2.80 -6.82
N GLY A 104 -12.74 3.19 -8.09
CA GLY A 104 -13.51 2.52 -9.13
C GLY A 104 -12.57 1.74 -10.05
N THR A 105 -12.72 0.41 -10.12
CA THR A 105 -11.86 -0.43 -10.98
C THR A 105 -12.38 -0.57 -12.40
N GLU A 106 -13.60 -0.11 -12.71
CA GLU A 106 -14.14 -0.08 -14.09
C GLU A 106 -13.38 0.89 -15.00
N LYS A 107 -12.97 2.04 -14.45
CA LYS A 107 -12.17 3.07 -15.14
C LYS A 107 -10.78 3.25 -14.51
N CYS A 108 -10.46 2.43 -13.51
CA CYS A 108 -9.28 2.55 -12.67
C CYS A 108 -9.09 3.97 -12.14
N GLU A 109 -10.14 4.55 -11.56
CA GLU A 109 -10.15 5.92 -11.04
C GLU A 109 -10.09 5.90 -9.51
N VAL A 110 -9.34 6.84 -8.96
CA VAL A 110 -9.28 7.09 -7.53
C VAL A 110 -9.55 8.56 -7.29
N SER A 111 -10.53 8.86 -6.45
CA SER A 111 -10.87 10.22 -6.06
C SER A 111 -10.90 10.34 -4.55
N ARG A 112 -10.49 11.49 -4.03
CA ARG A 112 -10.71 11.80 -2.62
C ARG A 112 -12.20 12.03 -2.41
N MET A 113 -12.70 11.51 -1.30
CA MET A 113 -14.08 11.66 -0.89
C MET A 113 -14.13 12.21 0.54
N GLU A 114 -15.17 12.98 0.83
CA GLU A 114 -15.47 13.45 2.17
C GLU A 114 -16.14 12.34 2.97
N PRO A 115 -15.79 12.14 4.25
CA PRO A 115 -16.50 11.21 5.11
C PRO A 115 -17.99 11.52 5.18
N THR A 116 -18.82 10.57 4.75
CA THR A 116 -20.29 10.72 4.73
C THR A 116 -20.95 10.34 6.08
N GLY A 117 -20.14 9.96 7.08
CA GLY A 117 -20.59 9.58 8.42
C GLY A 117 -19.43 9.01 9.26
N ASP A 118 -19.75 8.44 10.42
CA ASP A 118 -18.75 7.90 11.36
C ASP A 118 -18.09 6.61 10.88
N LYS A 119 -18.74 5.89 9.96
CA LYS A 119 -18.28 4.61 9.43
C LYS A 119 -18.10 4.70 7.92
N PRO A 120 -17.01 4.15 7.38
CA PRO A 120 -16.85 3.98 5.94
C PRO A 120 -17.98 3.12 5.36
N PRO A 121 -18.44 3.40 4.13
CA PRO A 121 -19.45 2.57 3.49
C PRO A 121 -18.87 1.22 3.07
N GLY A 122 -19.71 0.19 3.07
CA GLY A 122 -19.36 -1.16 2.60
C GLY A 122 -18.84 -2.11 3.69
N GLN A 123 -18.46 -3.31 3.25
CA GLN A 123 -17.88 -4.34 4.10
C GLN A 123 -16.37 -4.13 4.25
N LEU A 124 -15.84 -4.27 5.46
CA LEU A 124 -14.39 -4.27 5.67
C LEU A 124 -13.78 -5.51 5.01
N LEU A 125 -12.84 -5.29 4.09
CA LEU A 125 -12.12 -6.37 3.38
C LEU A 125 -10.79 -6.70 4.06
N GLY A 126 -10.20 -5.70 4.73
CA GLY A 126 -8.93 -5.82 5.40
C GLY A 126 -8.21 -4.49 5.52
N ALA A 127 -6.92 -4.54 5.84
CA ALA A 127 -6.09 -3.36 5.96
C ALA A 127 -4.67 -3.59 5.43
N PHE A 128 -4.11 -2.57 4.79
CA PHE A 128 -2.68 -2.51 4.52
C PHE A 128 -1.95 -2.16 5.81
N ARG A 129 -1.02 -3.02 6.22
CA ARG A 129 -0.24 -2.90 7.46
C ARG A 129 1.23 -3.16 7.18
N ARG A 130 2.08 -2.71 8.10
CA ARG A 130 3.49 -3.12 8.14
C ARG A 130 3.62 -4.33 9.07
N LYS A 131 4.23 -5.39 8.57
CA LYS A 131 4.57 -6.60 9.32
C LYS A 131 6.03 -6.93 9.03
N ASP A 132 6.85 -6.98 10.08
CA ASP A 132 8.29 -7.28 9.96
C ASP A 132 8.98 -6.39 8.90
N ASP A 133 8.71 -5.08 8.95
CA ASP A 133 9.15 -4.05 7.99
C ASP A 133 8.69 -4.19 6.53
N VAL A 134 7.86 -5.19 6.23
CA VAL A 134 7.25 -5.40 4.91
C VAL A 134 5.81 -4.88 4.89
N LEU A 135 5.42 -4.27 3.77
CA LEU A 135 4.03 -3.88 3.53
C LEU A 135 3.22 -5.13 3.14
N VAL A 136 2.13 -5.39 3.86
CA VAL A 136 1.24 -6.53 3.61
C VAL A 136 -0.21 -6.07 3.62
N PHE A 137 -1.07 -6.79 2.89
CA PHE A 137 -2.52 -6.69 3.06
C PHE A 137 -2.97 -7.77 4.04
N GLU A 138 -3.50 -7.34 5.18
CA GLU A 138 -4.08 -8.22 6.18
C GLU A 138 -5.60 -8.31 5.95
N PRO A 139 -6.11 -9.46 5.48
CA PRO A 139 -7.53 -9.61 5.21
C PRO A 139 -8.34 -9.63 6.51
N ASP A 140 -9.54 -9.06 6.44
CA ASP A 140 -10.52 -9.21 7.52
C ASP A 140 -10.95 -10.68 7.63
N PRO A 141 -11.01 -11.27 8.85
CA PRO A 141 -11.35 -12.68 9.01
C PRO A 141 -12.70 -13.06 8.40
N ALA A 142 -13.71 -12.19 8.48
CA ALA A 142 -15.02 -12.46 7.89
C ALA A 142 -14.98 -12.36 6.37
N ALA A 143 -14.26 -11.39 5.80
CA ALA A 143 -14.05 -11.29 4.37
C ALA A 143 -13.25 -12.49 3.81
N LEU A 144 -12.22 -12.93 4.53
CA LEU A 144 -11.42 -14.10 4.16
C LEU A 144 -12.25 -15.38 4.18
N ALA A 145 -13.10 -15.56 5.20
CA ALA A 145 -14.00 -16.70 5.28
C ALA A 145 -14.99 -16.72 4.11
N ALA A 146 -15.58 -15.57 3.77
CA ALA A 146 -16.50 -15.44 2.64
C ALA A 146 -15.80 -15.76 1.30
N ALA A 147 -14.59 -15.24 1.07
CA ALA A 147 -13.83 -15.51 -0.15
C ALA A 147 -13.47 -17.00 -0.30
N LYS A 148 -13.08 -17.66 0.80
CA LYS A 148 -12.80 -19.10 0.80
C LYS A 148 -14.05 -19.94 0.51
N ALA A 149 -15.20 -19.56 1.06
CA ALA A 149 -16.45 -20.24 0.80
C ALA A 149 -16.87 -20.12 -0.68
N ALA A 150 -16.73 -18.93 -1.28
CA ALA A 150 -17.01 -18.72 -2.70
C ALA A 150 -16.07 -19.53 -3.61
N ALA A 151 -14.77 -19.60 -3.29
CA ALA A 151 -13.81 -20.40 -4.05
C ALA A 151 -14.07 -21.93 -3.92
N ALA A 152 -14.56 -22.39 -2.77
CA ALA A 152 -14.94 -23.78 -2.57
C ALA A 152 -16.16 -24.18 -3.41
N GLU A 153 -17.17 -23.31 -3.52
CA GLU A 153 -18.35 -23.51 -4.38
C GLU A 153 -17.94 -23.60 -5.87
N GLN A 154 -17.01 -22.77 -6.30
CA GLN A 154 -16.52 -22.71 -7.69
C GLN A 154 -15.60 -23.88 -8.08
N SER A 155 -15.11 -24.66 -7.12
CA SER A 155 -14.23 -25.81 -7.35
C SER A 155 -14.93 -27.17 -7.22
N ALA A 156 -16.23 -27.18 -6.93
CA ALA A 156 -17.03 -28.39 -6.97
C ALA A 156 -17.22 -28.85 -8.43
N PRO A 157 -16.96 -30.14 -8.75
CA PRO A 157 -17.24 -30.67 -10.07
C PRO A 157 -18.75 -30.61 -10.34
N GLN A 158 -19.14 -30.03 -11.48
CA GLN A 158 -20.50 -30.13 -12.02
C GLN A 158 -20.79 -31.57 -12.44
#